data_AF-A0A0T5NWA7-F1
#
_entry.id   AF-A0A0T5NWA7-F1
#
_cell.length_a   1.000
_cell.length_b   1.000
_cell.length_c   1.000
_cell.angle_alpha   90.00
_cell.angle_beta   90.00
_cell.angle_gamma   90.00
#
_symmetry.space_group_name_H-M   'P 1'
#
loop_
_entity.id
_entity.type
_entity.pdbx_description
1 polymer ?
#
loop_
_entity_poly.entity_id
_entity_poly.type
_entity_poly.pdbx_seq_one_letter_code
_entity_poly.pdbx_strand_id
1 'polypeptide(L)'
;MNDLFKSPSRRAFLRGSAAAVAGSVAGAAAANEPDPLITEVQDWAAITGEGVDETPYGLPIRFEDDVVRRNVPWLTADPISSINFTPIHALDGTITPQGCAFERHHSGAIELAKEDYRLMINGLVDKPLVFHYADLERFPRENHVYFCECAANTGMEWAGAQLNGVQFTHGMIHNMEYSGVTLRTLLEEAGLDAAGDLKDKWVYVEGADASSNGRSIPMEKALDDCLVAFKANGEALRKEHGYPVRLVVPGWEGNMWVKWLRRIEVMDGPVESREETSKYTDVLADGTARKWTWVMDAKSVITSPSPQSPISHGPGPLVISGLAWSGHGKITRVDVSRDGGVTWETARLGTQGDSKALTRFYLDTTWDGEEMLLQARAMDETGYVQPTKAQLREVRGENSVYHNNCIQTWHVKASGEAENVEVS
;
A
#
# COMPACT_ATOMS: atom_id res chain seq x y z
N MET A 1 35.78 -59.29 67.66
CA MET A 1 34.44 -59.86 67.44
C MET A 1 33.89 -59.20 66.19
N ASN A 2 33.47 -60.04 65.25
CA ASN A 2 33.21 -59.73 63.84
C ASN A 2 32.01 -58.81 63.60
N ASP A 3 31.99 -58.31 62.37
CA ASP A 3 30.87 -57.74 61.61
C ASP A 3 30.39 -56.34 61.93
N LEU A 4 30.91 -55.36 61.16
CA LEU A 4 30.25 -54.06 60.93
C LEU A 4 30.77 -53.42 59.63
N PHE A 5 30.48 -54.01 58.47
CA PHE A 5 30.47 -53.30 57.18
C PHE A 5 29.52 -53.96 56.19
N LYS A 6 28.35 -53.34 55.96
CA LYS A 6 27.60 -53.41 54.68
C LYS A 6 26.60 -52.26 54.62
N SER A 7 26.93 -51.24 53.86
CA SER A 7 26.02 -50.14 53.50
C SER A 7 24.95 -50.65 52.51
N PRO A 8 23.66 -50.33 52.68
CA PRO A 8 22.64 -50.62 51.68
C PRO A 8 22.72 -49.60 50.52
N SER A 9 22.68 -50.11 49.30
CA SER A 9 22.75 -49.32 48.07
C SER A 9 21.45 -48.55 47.79
N ARG A 10 21.57 -47.44 47.07
CA ARG A 10 20.52 -46.48 46.64
C ARG A 10 19.37 -47.07 45.79
N ARG A 11 19.25 -48.40 45.66
CA ARG A 11 18.24 -49.08 44.82
C ARG A 11 16.96 -49.51 45.55
N ALA A 12 16.84 -49.25 46.86
CA ALA A 12 15.67 -49.63 47.65
C ALA A 12 14.64 -48.50 47.89
N PHE A 13 14.87 -47.28 47.39
CA PHE A 13 13.98 -46.12 47.64
C PHE A 13 12.90 -45.89 46.56
N LEU A 14 12.80 -46.73 45.52
CA LEU A 14 11.86 -46.55 44.41
C LEU A 14 10.80 -47.64 44.29
N ARG A 15 10.41 -48.26 45.41
CA ARG A 15 9.22 -49.12 45.45
C ARG A 15 8.47 -48.89 46.76
N GLY A 16 7.46 -48.03 46.74
CA GLY A 16 6.47 -48.00 47.81
C GLY A 16 5.86 -46.64 48.11
N SER A 17 5.10 -46.08 47.17
CA SER A 17 4.05 -45.10 47.49
C SER A 17 3.14 -44.87 46.29
N ALA A 18 2.32 -45.88 45.99
CA ALA A 18 1.04 -45.66 45.34
C ALA A 18 -0.02 -45.53 46.45
N ALA A 19 -0.60 -44.34 46.61
CA ALA A 19 -1.87 -44.14 47.31
C ALA A 19 -2.59 -42.95 46.67
N ALA A 20 -3.81 -43.21 46.23
CA ALA A 20 -4.65 -42.39 45.40
C ALA A 20 -5.05 -41.04 46.02
N VAL A 21 -5.03 -39.99 45.19
CA VAL A 21 -6.03 -38.92 45.23
C VAL A 21 -6.60 -38.81 43.82
N ALA A 22 -7.79 -39.39 43.64
CA ALA A 22 -8.60 -39.21 42.45
C ALA A 22 -9.28 -37.84 42.53
N GLY A 23 -8.76 -36.88 41.76
CA GLY A 23 -9.40 -35.61 41.47
C GLY A 23 -9.36 -35.42 39.95
N SER A 24 -10.51 -35.57 39.30
CA SER A 24 -10.67 -35.51 37.86
C SER A 24 -10.42 -34.10 37.33
N VAL A 25 -9.21 -33.85 36.81
CA VAL A 25 -8.99 -32.83 35.78
C VAL A 25 -9.02 -33.58 34.45
N ALA A 26 -10.22 -33.75 33.90
CA ALA A 26 -10.39 -34.20 32.52
C ALA A 26 -10.06 -33.04 31.57
N GLY A 27 -8.79 -32.64 31.53
CA GLY A 27 -8.21 -32.00 30.36
C GLY A 27 -7.69 -33.13 29.49
N ALA A 28 -8.38 -33.45 28.40
CA ALA A 28 -7.83 -34.33 27.39
C ALA A 28 -6.58 -33.65 26.80
N ALA A 29 -5.42 -33.91 27.39
CA ALA A 29 -4.17 -33.81 26.66
C ALA A 29 -4.24 -34.89 25.58
N ALA A 30 -4.71 -34.51 24.38
CA ALA A 30 -4.47 -35.32 23.21
C ALA A 30 -2.96 -35.58 23.19
N ALA A 31 -2.57 -36.83 23.37
CA ALA A 31 -1.19 -37.22 23.13
C ALA A 31 -0.97 -36.97 21.63
N ASN A 32 -0.30 -35.87 21.29
CA ASN A 32 0.07 -35.61 19.91
C ASN A 32 0.92 -36.80 19.46
N GLU A 33 0.41 -37.57 18.51
CA GLU A 33 1.23 -38.57 17.82
C GLU A 33 2.45 -37.86 17.21
N PRO A 34 3.63 -38.51 17.16
CA PRO A 34 4.80 -37.90 16.53
C PRO A 34 4.48 -37.53 15.08
N ASP A 35 4.76 -36.28 14.70
CA ASP A 35 4.48 -35.77 13.36
C ASP A 35 5.42 -36.44 12.33
N PRO A 36 4.91 -37.14 11.30
CA PRO A 36 5.75 -37.78 10.29
C PRO A 36 6.59 -36.79 9.47
N LEU A 37 6.15 -35.54 9.31
CA LEU A 37 6.94 -34.50 8.64
C LEU A 37 8.25 -34.17 9.38
N ILE A 38 8.32 -34.53 10.67
CA ILE A 38 9.50 -34.35 11.51
C ILE A 38 10.22 -35.68 11.73
N THR A 39 9.49 -36.73 12.03
CA THR A 39 10.07 -38.02 12.44
C THR A 39 10.59 -38.86 11.28
N GLU A 40 10.15 -38.58 10.05
CA GLU A 40 10.63 -39.23 8.83
C GLU A 40 11.47 -38.26 7.99
N VAL A 41 12.54 -38.76 7.35
CA VAL A 41 13.36 -37.94 6.45
C VAL A 41 12.55 -37.60 5.20
N GLN A 42 12.39 -36.31 4.95
CA GLN A 42 11.62 -35.79 3.83
C GLN A 42 12.50 -35.66 2.57
N ASP A 43 11.90 -35.65 1.38
CA ASP A 43 12.63 -35.58 0.11
C ASP A 43 13.56 -34.37 0.04
N TRP A 44 13.11 -33.18 0.47
CA TRP A 44 13.92 -31.96 0.47
C TRP A 44 15.13 -31.99 1.42
N ALA A 45 15.18 -32.98 2.32
CA ALA A 45 16.34 -33.24 3.19
C ALA A 45 17.24 -34.37 2.65
N ALA A 46 16.88 -35.01 1.53
CA ALA A 46 17.56 -36.19 0.97
C ALA A 46 18.01 -36.02 -0.49
N ILE A 47 17.32 -35.21 -1.30
CA ILE A 47 17.67 -34.92 -2.70
C ILE A 47 18.10 -33.46 -2.89
N THR A 48 18.86 -33.18 -3.95
CA THR A 48 19.28 -31.82 -4.29
C THR A 48 18.14 -31.05 -4.97
N GLY A 49 17.97 -29.77 -4.61
CA GLY A 49 17.07 -28.84 -5.29
C GLY A 49 17.68 -28.26 -6.57
N GLU A 50 17.05 -27.19 -7.07
CA GLU A 50 17.51 -26.43 -8.25
C GLU A 50 18.88 -25.77 -8.04
N GLY A 51 19.66 -25.67 -9.12
CA GLY A 51 20.95 -25.00 -9.11
C GLY A 51 20.82 -23.47 -9.06
N VAL A 52 21.90 -22.79 -8.63
CA VAL A 52 21.91 -21.33 -8.45
C VAL A 52 21.69 -20.53 -9.75
N ASP A 53 21.92 -21.14 -10.92
CA ASP A 53 21.81 -20.49 -12.23
C ASP A 53 20.51 -20.85 -12.99
N GLU A 54 19.62 -21.66 -12.40
CA GLU A 54 18.37 -22.11 -13.06
C GLU A 54 17.39 -20.95 -13.31
N THR A 55 17.38 -19.96 -12.41
CA THR A 55 16.48 -18.80 -12.51
C THR A 55 17.24 -17.48 -12.37
N PRO A 56 17.74 -16.90 -13.47
CA PRO A 56 18.52 -15.64 -13.43
C PRO A 56 17.75 -14.42 -12.92
N TYR A 57 16.41 -14.43 -13.00
CA TYR A 57 15.54 -13.44 -12.38
C TYR A 57 14.31 -14.14 -11.79
N GLY A 58 14.27 -14.22 -10.46
CA GLY A 58 13.28 -15.01 -9.72
C GLY A 58 11.84 -14.52 -9.85
N LEU A 59 10.90 -15.45 -9.73
CA LEU A 59 9.48 -15.19 -9.47
C LEU A 59 9.08 -15.83 -8.12
N PRO A 60 7.94 -15.43 -7.54
CA PRO A 60 7.41 -16.09 -6.35
C PRO A 60 7.25 -17.60 -6.56
N ILE A 61 7.45 -18.37 -5.49
CA ILE A 61 7.19 -19.81 -5.50
C ILE A 61 5.71 -20.06 -5.79
N ARG A 62 5.39 -21.16 -6.49
CA ARG A 62 4.02 -21.50 -6.93
C ARG A 62 2.95 -21.59 -5.83
N PHE A 63 3.34 -21.65 -4.56
CA PHE A 63 2.40 -21.70 -3.43
C PHE A 63 1.83 -20.32 -3.07
N GLU A 64 2.40 -19.25 -3.64
CA GLU A 64 1.99 -17.85 -3.49
C GLU A 64 1.39 -17.30 -4.81
N ASP A 65 0.78 -18.17 -5.62
CA ASP A 65 0.26 -17.82 -6.95
C ASP A 65 -0.99 -16.92 -6.91
N ASP A 66 -1.60 -16.77 -5.73
CA ASP A 66 -2.76 -15.92 -5.48
C ASP A 66 -2.39 -14.48 -5.11
N VAL A 67 -1.12 -14.22 -4.75
CA VAL A 67 -0.55 -12.90 -4.43
C VAL A 67 -0.23 -12.10 -5.69
N VAL A 68 -1.27 -11.87 -6.49
CA VAL A 68 -1.20 -11.25 -7.81
C VAL A 68 -2.17 -10.08 -7.96
N ARG A 69 -1.96 -9.25 -8.98
CA ARG A 69 -2.91 -8.22 -9.38
C ARG A 69 -4.23 -8.87 -9.79
N ARG A 70 -5.35 -8.25 -9.41
CA ARG A 70 -6.69 -8.65 -9.87
C ARG A 70 -7.38 -7.50 -10.57
N ASN A 71 -8.23 -7.79 -11.53
CA ASN A 71 -9.09 -6.81 -12.21
C ASN A 71 -10.56 -7.10 -11.86
N VAL A 72 -11.39 -6.07 -11.87
CA VAL A 72 -12.85 -6.17 -11.75
C VAL A 72 -13.45 -5.60 -13.05
N PRO A 73 -13.77 -6.45 -14.04
CA PRO A 73 -14.04 -6.00 -15.41
C PRO A 73 -15.19 -5.00 -15.58
N TRP A 74 -16.17 -5.02 -14.67
CA TRP A 74 -17.34 -4.14 -14.75
C TRP A 74 -17.08 -2.71 -14.28
N LEU A 75 -15.94 -2.41 -13.65
CA LEU A 75 -15.62 -1.06 -13.15
C LEU A 75 -15.39 -0.05 -14.27
N THR A 76 -14.95 -0.51 -15.45
CA THR A 76 -14.57 0.36 -16.56
C THR A 76 -15.07 -0.20 -17.88
N ALA A 77 -15.36 0.69 -18.83
CA ALA A 77 -15.86 0.29 -20.15
C ALA A 77 -14.82 -0.46 -21.01
N ASP A 78 -13.52 -0.24 -20.77
CA ASP A 78 -12.44 -0.79 -21.58
C ASP A 78 -11.25 -1.18 -20.69
N PRO A 79 -10.66 -2.39 -20.84
CA PRO A 79 -9.52 -2.85 -20.04
C PRO A 79 -8.23 -2.03 -20.25
N ILE A 80 -8.12 -1.26 -21.35
CA ILE A 80 -6.97 -0.42 -21.68
C ILE A 80 -7.01 0.90 -20.90
N SER A 81 -8.21 1.45 -20.69
CA SER A 81 -8.45 2.58 -19.79
C SER A 81 -9.04 2.09 -18.46
N SER A 82 -8.25 1.31 -17.72
CA SER A 82 -8.73 0.57 -16.55
C SER A 82 -7.79 0.64 -15.34
N ILE A 83 -8.09 -0.22 -14.37
CA ILE A 83 -7.45 -0.36 -13.07
C ILE A 83 -7.33 -1.85 -12.72
N ASN A 84 -6.21 -2.25 -12.12
CA ASN A 84 -6.11 -3.49 -11.36
C ASN A 84 -5.71 -3.20 -9.90
N PHE A 85 -5.60 -4.23 -9.06
CA PHE A 85 -5.52 -4.06 -7.61
C PHE A 85 -4.33 -4.81 -6.99
N THR A 86 -3.51 -4.11 -6.20
CA THR A 86 -2.42 -4.68 -5.39
C THR A 86 -2.99 -5.66 -4.35
N PRO A 87 -2.41 -6.87 -4.18
CA PRO A 87 -2.89 -7.88 -3.22
C PRO A 87 -2.53 -7.55 -1.76
N ILE A 88 -2.88 -6.35 -1.27
CA ILE A 88 -2.50 -5.86 0.06
C ILE A 88 -2.99 -6.71 1.24
N HIS A 89 -3.93 -7.63 1.02
CA HIS A 89 -4.37 -8.62 2.01
C HIS A 89 -3.27 -9.61 2.41
N ALA A 90 -2.38 -9.96 1.47
CA ALA A 90 -1.33 -10.96 1.65
C ALA A 90 0.06 -10.33 1.85
N LEU A 91 0.20 -9.01 1.64
CA LEU A 91 1.47 -8.32 1.80
C LEU A 91 1.71 -7.89 3.25
N ASP A 92 2.95 -8.03 3.71
CA ASP A 92 3.44 -7.50 4.98
C ASP A 92 4.53 -6.43 4.78
N GLY A 93 4.91 -5.74 5.86
CA GLY A 93 5.79 -4.58 5.80
C GLY A 93 5.14 -3.43 5.03
N THR A 94 5.96 -2.64 4.33
CA THR A 94 5.52 -1.41 3.63
C THR A 94 5.94 -1.34 2.16
N ILE A 95 6.97 -2.06 1.72
CA ILE A 95 7.40 -2.06 0.31
C ILE A 95 6.53 -3.00 -0.50
N THR A 96 5.91 -2.48 -1.55
CA THR A 96 5.09 -3.28 -2.46
C THR A 96 5.97 -3.94 -3.52
N PRO A 97 5.94 -5.28 -3.67
CA PRO A 97 6.63 -5.94 -4.78
C PRO A 97 6.12 -5.40 -6.12
N GLN A 98 7.01 -4.83 -6.91
CA GLN A 98 6.64 -4.12 -8.14
C GLN A 98 5.95 -5.02 -9.17
N GLY A 99 6.14 -6.34 -9.11
CA GLY A 99 5.40 -7.31 -9.96
C GLY A 99 3.92 -7.44 -9.65
N CYS A 100 3.47 -7.09 -8.44
CA CYS A 100 2.06 -7.12 -8.05
C CYS A 100 1.49 -5.75 -7.61
N ALA A 101 2.30 -4.69 -7.62
CA ALA A 101 1.85 -3.31 -7.42
C ALA A 101 0.86 -2.87 -8.52
N PHE A 102 -0.24 -2.23 -8.14
CA PHE A 102 -1.36 -1.92 -9.01
C PHE A 102 -1.00 -1.12 -10.27
N GLU A 103 -1.88 -1.17 -11.26
CA GLU A 103 -1.77 -0.45 -12.52
C GLU A 103 -3.05 0.31 -12.81
N ARG A 104 -2.90 1.58 -13.21
CA ARG A 104 -3.94 2.39 -13.83
C ARG A 104 -3.40 2.95 -15.15
N HIS A 105 -4.09 2.72 -16.25
CA HIS A 105 -3.76 3.28 -17.56
C HIS A 105 -4.98 3.92 -18.19
N HIS A 106 -4.78 4.89 -19.09
CA HIS A 106 -5.86 5.49 -19.89
C HIS A 106 -5.73 5.15 -21.39
N SER A 107 -4.58 4.61 -21.81
CA SER A 107 -4.34 4.11 -23.16
C SER A 107 -3.43 2.86 -23.18
N GLY A 108 -3.43 2.09 -22.08
CA GLY A 108 -2.62 0.89 -21.91
C GLY A 108 -1.16 1.17 -21.50
N ALA A 109 -0.43 0.09 -21.17
CA ALA A 109 1.00 0.17 -20.89
C ALA A 109 1.82 0.18 -22.18
N ILE A 110 2.45 1.31 -22.50
CA ILE A 110 3.30 1.43 -23.69
C ILE A 110 4.69 0.85 -23.44
N GLU A 111 5.37 0.48 -24.53
CA GLU A 111 6.79 0.16 -24.54
C GLU A 111 7.56 1.36 -25.07
N LEU A 112 8.56 1.82 -24.33
CA LEU A 112 9.37 2.97 -24.69
C LEU A 112 10.83 2.68 -24.33
N ALA A 113 11.66 2.41 -25.33
CA ALA A 113 13.07 2.13 -25.14
C ALA A 113 13.82 3.37 -24.62
N LYS A 114 14.93 3.18 -23.89
CA LYS A 114 15.75 4.30 -23.37
C LYS A 114 16.36 5.13 -24.50
N GLU A 115 16.64 4.48 -25.62
CA GLU A 115 17.23 5.05 -26.83
C GLU A 115 16.24 6.00 -27.54
N ASP A 116 14.95 5.69 -27.47
CA ASP A 116 13.87 6.49 -28.04
C ASP A 116 13.38 7.59 -27.09
N TYR A 117 13.62 7.43 -25.79
CA TYR A 117 13.16 8.34 -24.76
C TYR A 117 13.73 9.76 -24.90
N ARG A 118 12.86 10.77 -24.85
CA ARG A 118 13.21 12.19 -24.75
C ARG A 118 12.34 12.85 -23.69
N LEU A 119 12.96 13.69 -22.85
CA LEU A 119 12.27 14.59 -21.95
C LEU A 119 12.47 16.03 -22.41
N MET A 120 11.40 16.70 -22.80
CA MET A 120 11.41 18.12 -23.13
C MET A 120 11.11 18.97 -21.89
N ILE A 121 11.88 20.03 -21.67
CA ILE A 121 11.55 21.12 -20.76
C ILE A 121 11.42 22.39 -21.57
N ASN A 122 10.25 23.02 -21.55
CA ASN A 122 9.94 24.20 -22.37
C ASN A 122 9.01 25.20 -21.65
N GLY A 123 8.55 26.22 -22.38
CA GLY A 123 7.65 27.24 -21.86
C GLY A 123 8.40 28.47 -21.37
N LEU A 124 8.02 28.99 -20.21
CA LEU A 124 8.65 30.12 -19.54
C LEU A 124 9.97 29.72 -18.86
N VAL A 125 10.93 29.29 -19.67
CA VAL A 125 12.29 28.92 -19.26
C VAL A 125 13.30 29.72 -20.09
N ASP A 126 14.50 29.90 -19.56
CA ASP A 126 15.55 30.67 -20.24
C ASP A 126 16.04 29.96 -21.49
N LYS A 127 16.17 28.63 -21.39
CA LYS A 127 16.61 27.77 -22.47
C LYS A 127 15.75 26.50 -22.50
N PRO A 128 14.90 26.32 -23.52
CA PRO A 128 14.24 25.04 -23.74
C PRO A 128 15.27 23.93 -23.94
N LEU A 129 15.07 22.81 -23.25
CA LEU A 129 15.98 21.66 -23.23
C LEU A 129 15.28 20.39 -23.69
N VAL A 130 16.07 19.47 -24.25
CA VAL A 130 15.67 18.08 -24.50
C VAL A 130 16.74 17.18 -23.92
N PHE A 131 16.36 16.33 -22.98
CA PHE A 131 17.24 15.33 -22.37
C PHE A 131 17.00 13.96 -22.96
N HIS A 132 18.08 13.21 -23.20
CA HIS A 132 18.02 11.77 -23.39
C HIS A 132 18.03 11.06 -22.03
N TYR A 133 17.67 9.77 -22.01
CA TYR A 133 17.71 9.00 -20.76
C TYR A 133 19.09 9.02 -20.08
N ALA A 134 20.16 8.88 -20.85
CA ALA A 134 21.53 8.92 -20.36
C ALA A 134 21.93 10.28 -19.75
N ASP A 135 21.28 11.38 -20.13
CA ASP A 135 21.51 12.68 -19.52
C ASP A 135 20.94 12.74 -18.11
N LEU A 136 19.72 12.21 -17.93
CA LEU A 136 19.06 12.15 -16.62
C LEU A 136 19.88 11.35 -15.60
N GLU A 137 20.54 10.28 -16.04
CA GLU A 137 21.36 9.44 -15.14
C GLU A 137 22.63 10.14 -14.59
N ARG A 138 23.00 11.29 -15.15
CA ARG A 138 24.20 12.07 -14.80
C ARG A 138 23.94 13.17 -13.76
N PHE A 139 22.69 13.51 -13.51
CA PHE A 139 22.32 14.45 -12.45
C PHE A 139 22.48 13.83 -11.05
N PRO A 140 22.59 14.66 -10.00
CA PRO A 140 22.52 14.20 -8.62
C PRO A 140 21.24 13.41 -8.37
N ARG A 141 21.38 12.26 -7.69
CA ARG A 141 20.27 11.34 -7.42
C ARG A 141 19.76 11.50 -6.02
N GLU A 142 18.45 11.37 -5.86
CA GLU A 142 17.79 11.21 -4.57
C GLU A 142 17.03 9.88 -4.50
N ASN A 143 16.89 9.35 -3.29
CA ASN A 143 16.14 8.11 -3.01
C ASN A 143 15.12 8.38 -1.92
N HIS A 144 13.85 8.07 -2.19
CA HIS A 144 12.76 8.31 -1.24
C HIS A 144 11.71 7.22 -1.32
N VAL A 145 11.12 6.85 -0.18
CA VAL A 145 10.01 5.90 -0.11
C VAL A 145 8.70 6.67 -0.07
N TYR A 146 7.83 6.42 -1.06
CA TYR A 146 6.53 7.10 -1.14
C TYR A 146 5.41 6.16 -1.56
N PHE A 147 4.20 6.42 -1.05
CA PHE A 147 2.99 5.78 -1.56
C PHE A 147 2.46 6.52 -2.79
N CYS A 148 1.88 5.78 -3.73
CA CYS A 148 1.05 6.29 -4.81
C CYS A 148 -0.33 5.66 -4.64
N GLU A 149 -1.32 6.46 -4.25
CA GLU A 149 -2.71 6.03 -4.13
C GLU A 149 -3.53 6.63 -5.27
N CYS A 150 -4.32 5.82 -5.96
CA CYS A 150 -5.29 6.33 -6.93
C CYS A 150 -6.34 7.18 -6.20
N ALA A 151 -6.72 8.34 -6.77
CA ALA A 151 -7.79 9.17 -6.24
C ALA A 151 -9.11 8.39 -6.06
N ALA A 152 -9.36 7.41 -6.93
CA ALA A 152 -10.54 6.55 -6.92
C ALA A 152 -10.45 5.33 -5.98
N ASN A 153 -9.35 5.19 -5.22
CA ASN A 153 -9.24 4.11 -4.24
C ASN A 153 -10.37 4.22 -3.22
N THR A 154 -11.10 3.12 -2.97
CA THR A 154 -12.31 3.10 -2.12
C THR A 154 -13.48 3.91 -2.70
N GLY A 155 -13.39 4.40 -3.94
CA GLY A 155 -14.45 5.21 -4.57
C GLY A 155 -15.75 4.44 -4.79
N MET A 156 -15.67 3.14 -5.07
CA MET A 156 -16.86 2.29 -5.24
C MET A 156 -17.66 2.15 -3.94
N GLU A 157 -17.01 2.39 -2.80
CA GLU A 157 -17.61 2.24 -1.47
C GLU A 157 -18.31 3.52 -0.97
N TRP A 158 -18.40 4.55 -1.81
CA TRP A 158 -19.04 5.84 -1.47
C TRP A 158 -20.51 5.68 -1.11
N ALA A 159 -21.26 4.79 -1.76
CA ALA A 159 -22.72 4.63 -1.56
C ALA A 159 -23.11 3.36 -0.80
N GLY A 160 -22.16 2.47 -0.50
CA GLY A 160 -22.47 1.14 0.01
C GLY A 160 -21.20 0.32 0.21
N ALA A 161 -21.28 -0.77 0.97
CA ALA A 161 -20.32 -1.87 0.84
C ALA A 161 -20.59 -2.57 -0.50
N GLN A 162 -19.63 -2.55 -1.44
CA GLN A 162 -19.83 -3.14 -2.78
C GLN A 162 -18.90 -4.31 -3.08
N LEU A 163 -17.60 -4.15 -2.78
CA LEU A 163 -16.59 -5.17 -3.09
C LEU A 163 -16.15 -5.90 -1.82
N ASN A 164 -16.16 -7.24 -1.83
CA ASN A 164 -15.81 -8.04 -0.65
C ASN A 164 -14.34 -8.45 -0.66
N GLY A 165 -13.45 -7.53 -0.25
CA GLY A 165 -12.03 -7.80 -0.09
C GLY A 165 -11.19 -6.53 -0.07
N VAL A 166 -10.21 -6.48 0.83
CA VAL A 166 -9.34 -5.30 1.00
C VAL A 166 -8.49 -5.02 -0.25
N GLN A 167 -8.13 -6.05 -1.03
CA GLN A 167 -7.51 -5.86 -2.34
C GLN A 167 -8.38 -4.98 -3.25
N PHE A 168 -9.70 -5.18 -3.24
CA PHE A 168 -10.60 -4.48 -4.15
C PHE A 168 -11.03 -3.11 -3.62
N THR A 169 -11.26 -2.98 -2.31
CA THR A 169 -11.71 -1.71 -1.73
C THR A 169 -10.57 -0.72 -1.49
N HIS A 170 -9.34 -1.20 -1.26
CA HIS A 170 -8.19 -0.37 -0.88
C HIS A 170 -6.91 -0.63 -1.69
N GLY A 171 -6.90 -1.60 -2.61
CA GLY A 171 -5.69 -2.02 -3.33
C GLY A 171 -5.30 -1.19 -4.54
N MET A 172 -5.92 -0.03 -4.80
CA MET A 172 -5.41 0.93 -5.81
C MET A 172 -4.26 1.77 -5.22
N ILE A 173 -3.28 1.09 -4.60
CA ILE A 173 -2.17 1.70 -3.88
C ILE A 173 -0.90 0.85 -4.02
N HIS A 174 0.25 1.51 -4.09
CA HIS A 174 1.55 0.86 -3.94
C HIS A 174 2.54 1.81 -3.24
N ASN A 175 3.59 1.26 -2.63
CA ASN A 175 4.66 2.01 -1.98
C ASN A 175 6.01 1.45 -2.36
N MET A 176 6.89 2.33 -2.82
CA MET A 176 8.19 1.95 -3.39
C MET A 176 9.25 2.95 -2.97
N GLU A 177 10.50 2.49 -2.90
CA GLU A 177 11.65 3.38 -2.90
C GLU A 177 11.92 3.83 -4.35
N TYR A 178 11.81 5.12 -4.63
CA TYR A 178 12.10 5.70 -5.94
C TYR A 178 13.48 6.32 -5.96
N SER A 179 14.24 6.07 -7.04
CA SER A 179 15.47 6.81 -7.35
C SER A 179 15.30 7.66 -8.60
N GLY A 180 15.72 8.92 -8.51
CA GLY A 180 15.54 9.88 -9.59
C GLY A 180 16.31 11.17 -9.40
N VAL A 181 15.92 12.19 -10.16
CA VAL A 181 16.39 13.57 -10.05
C VAL A 181 15.23 14.43 -9.59
N THR A 182 15.46 15.41 -8.71
CA THR A 182 14.38 16.33 -8.34
C THR A 182 13.94 17.13 -9.56
N LEU A 183 12.64 17.41 -9.63
CA LEU A 183 12.09 18.26 -10.69
C LEU A 183 12.69 19.68 -10.60
N ARG A 184 12.96 20.15 -9.37
CA ARG A 184 13.74 21.37 -9.10
C ARG A 184 15.03 21.42 -9.90
N THR A 185 15.90 20.42 -9.76
CA THR A 185 17.22 20.42 -10.42
C THR A 185 17.09 20.49 -11.94
N LEU A 186 16.10 19.82 -12.53
CA LEU A 186 15.88 19.85 -13.98
C LEU A 186 15.33 21.19 -14.47
N LEU A 187 14.44 21.82 -13.70
CA LEU A 187 13.91 23.16 -14.01
C LEU A 187 14.99 24.23 -13.87
N GLU A 188 15.85 24.14 -12.85
CA GLU A 188 16.99 25.04 -12.64
C GLU A 188 18.02 24.93 -13.78
N GLU A 189 18.25 23.73 -14.34
CA GLU A 189 19.11 23.55 -15.52
C GLU A 189 18.55 24.26 -16.78
N ALA A 190 17.22 24.28 -16.95
CA ALA A 190 16.57 25.02 -18.05
C ALA A 190 16.59 26.54 -17.84
N GLY A 191 16.81 26.98 -16.60
CA GLY A 191 16.74 28.38 -16.17
C GLY A 191 15.29 28.87 -16.04
N LEU A 192 15.01 29.63 -14.99
CA LEU A 192 13.66 30.11 -14.64
C LEU A 192 13.57 31.65 -14.61
N ASP A 193 14.60 32.38 -15.06
CA ASP A 193 14.56 33.85 -15.03
C ASP A 193 13.43 34.39 -15.93
N ALA A 194 13.18 33.73 -17.06
CA ALA A 194 12.09 34.02 -17.99
C ALA A 194 10.68 33.90 -17.35
N ALA A 195 10.53 33.11 -16.29
CA ALA A 195 9.27 33.02 -15.54
C ALA A 195 9.08 34.21 -14.60
N GLY A 196 10.15 34.91 -14.21
CA GLY A 196 10.08 36.01 -13.24
C GLY A 196 9.63 35.52 -11.86
N ASP A 197 8.56 36.10 -11.31
CA ASP A 197 7.98 35.63 -10.05
C ASP A 197 7.31 34.24 -10.24
N LEU A 198 7.76 33.28 -9.44
CA LEU A 198 7.35 31.88 -9.50
C LEU A 198 6.05 31.60 -8.74
N LYS A 199 5.56 32.53 -7.90
CA LYS A 199 4.42 32.29 -7.00
C LYS A 199 3.15 31.80 -7.70
N ASP A 200 2.84 32.38 -8.86
CA ASP A 200 1.63 32.05 -9.64
C ASP A 200 1.96 31.21 -10.89
N LYS A 201 3.15 30.59 -10.92
CA LYS A 201 3.59 29.75 -12.03
C LYS A 201 3.22 28.29 -11.82
N TRP A 202 3.17 27.59 -12.94
CA TRP A 202 2.77 26.19 -13.00
C TRP A 202 3.73 25.42 -13.89
N VAL A 203 3.78 24.12 -13.68
CA VAL A 203 4.33 23.18 -14.67
C VAL A 203 3.19 22.31 -15.19
N TYR A 204 3.07 22.20 -16.51
CA TYR A 204 2.24 21.20 -17.16
C TYR A 204 3.10 20.01 -17.55
N VAL A 205 2.68 18.82 -17.13
CA VAL A 205 3.39 17.56 -17.39
C VAL A 205 2.54 16.63 -18.23
N GLU A 206 3.15 15.90 -19.17
CA GLU A 206 2.46 14.90 -19.98
C GLU A 206 3.34 13.67 -20.30
N GLY A 207 2.68 12.53 -20.42
CA GLY A 207 3.23 11.24 -20.78
C GLY A 207 3.28 11.02 -22.30
N ALA A 208 4.08 10.02 -22.70
CA ALA A 208 4.28 9.64 -24.08
C ALA A 208 3.16 8.75 -24.64
N ASP A 209 2.29 8.21 -23.79
CA ASP A 209 1.17 7.38 -24.21
C ASP A 209 0.07 8.21 -24.89
N ALA A 210 -0.83 7.55 -25.62
CA ALA A 210 -1.85 8.22 -26.42
C ALA A 210 -2.84 9.04 -25.58
N SER A 211 -2.98 8.73 -24.28
CA SER A 211 -3.82 9.51 -23.38
C SER A 211 -3.19 10.84 -22.95
N SER A 212 -1.86 10.97 -23.05
CA SER A 212 -1.00 11.98 -22.41
C SER A 212 -1.06 12.03 -20.88
N ASN A 213 -2.23 11.80 -20.28
CA ASN A 213 -2.50 11.99 -18.86
C ASN A 213 -1.98 13.34 -18.33
N GLY A 214 -2.19 14.40 -19.13
CA GLY A 214 -1.65 15.72 -18.84
C GLY A 214 -2.16 16.31 -17.54
N ARG A 215 -1.29 16.89 -16.71
CA ARG A 215 -1.65 17.49 -15.41
C ARG A 215 -0.87 18.77 -15.13
N SER A 216 -1.52 19.71 -14.44
CA SER A 216 -0.93 20.96 -13.99
C SER A 216 -0.52 20.86 -12.52
N ILE A 217 0.71 21.26 -12.21
CA ILE A 217 1.28 21.27 -10.85
C ILE A 217 1.71 22.71 -10.53
N PRO A 218 1.30 23.30 -9.40
CA PRO A 218 1.82 24.59 -8.94
C PRO A 218 3.34 24.54 -8.80
N MET A 219 4.02 25.62 -9.18
CA MET A 219 5.49 25.71 -9.14
C MET A 219 6.05 25.44 -7.75
N GLU A 220 5.36 25.88 -6.69
CA GLU A 220 5.73 25.58 -5.29
C GLU A 220 5.90 24.07 -5.06
N LYS A 221 4.91 23.25 -5.45
CA LYS A 221 4.98 21.79 -5.32
C LYS A 221 6.05 21.19 -6.24
N ALA A 222 6.16 21.70 -7.47
CA ALA A 222 7.15 21.22 -8.44
C ALA A 222 8.59 21.40 -7.95
N LEU A 223 8.86 22.48 -7.21
CA LEU A 223 10.17 22.78 -6.64
C LEU A 223 10.39 22.15 -5.26
N ASP A 224 9.35 21.75 -4.53
CA ASP A 224 9.47 21.17 -3.19
C ASP A 224 10.05 19.73 -3.23
N ASP A 225 9.22 18.74 -3.57
CA ASP A 225 9.52 17.32 -3.38
C ASP A 225 9.20 16.44 -4.60
N CYS A 226 8.85 17.03 -5.73
CA CYS A 226 8.61 16.29 -6.98
C CYS A 226 9.90 15.64 -7.50
N LEU A 227 9.81 14.36 -7.87
CA LEU A 227 10.94 13.57 -8.35
C LEU A 227 10.65 13.03 -9.76
N VAL A 228 11.59 13.21 -10.68
CA VAL A 228 11.62 12.54 -11.98
C VAL A 228 12.38 11.22 -11.79
N ALA A 229 11.62 10.15 -11.57
CA ALA A 229 12.14 8.84 -11.19
C ALA A 229 12.38 7.94 -12.40
N PHE A 230 13.49 7.18 -12.35
CA PHE A 230 13.83 6.17 -13.36
C PHE A 230 14.16 4.80 -12.74
N LYS A 231 14.13 4.69 -11.41
CA LYS A 231 14.17 3.42 -10.67
C LYS A 231 13.08 3.36 -9.61
N ALA A 232 12.61 2.15 -9.32
CA ALA A 232 11.78 1.84 -8.18
C ALA A 232 12.22 0.50 -7.57
N ASN A 233 12.31 0.43 -6.24
CA ASN A 233 12.74 -0.74 -5.47
C ASN A 233 14.09 -1.32 -5.98
N GLY A 234 15.06 -0.44 -6.22
CA GLY A 234 16.42 -0.80 -6.62
C GLY A 234 16.64 -1.10 -8.11
N GLU A 235 15.57 -1.34 -8.89
CA GLU A 235 15.66 -1.65 -10.32
C GLU A 235 14.97 -0.59 -11.20
N ALA A 236 15.07 -0.72 -12.53
CA ALA A 236 14.35 0.17 -13.43
C ALA A 236 12.83 0.06 -13.21
N LEU A 237 12.09 1.14 -13.50
CA LEU A 237 10.63 1.10 -13.48
C LEU A 237 10.12 -0.06 -14.34
N ARG A 238 9.05 -0.72 -13.91
CA ARG A 238 8.33 -1.69 -14.75
C ARG A 238 7.64 -0.96 -15.91
N LYS A 239 7.40 -1.68 -17.01
CA LYS A 239 6.74 -1.15 -18.21
C LYS A 239 5.46 -0.40 -17.85
N GLU A 240 4.60 -1.09 -17.09
CA GLU A 240 3.30 -0.63 -16.63
C GLU A 240 3.34 0.55 -15.63
N HIS A 241 4.50 0.80 -15.03
CA HIS A 241 4.76 1.85 -14.05
C HIS A 241 5.55 3.03 -14.62
N GLY A 242 5.74 3.07 -15.94
CA GLY A 242 6.26 4.24 -16.64
C GLY A 242 7.69 4.14 -17.11
N TYR A 243 8.21 2.93 -17.35
CA TYR A 243 9.54 2.77 -17.96
C TYR A 243 9.71 3.62 -19.23
N PRO A 244 10.78 4.43 -19.37
CA PRO A 244 11.93 4.45 -18.49
C PRO A 244 11.89 5.55 -17.41
N VAL A 245 10.94 6.49 -17.47
CA VAL A 245 10.86 7.66 -16.57
C VAL A 245 9.41 8.01 -16.23
N ARG A 246 9.14 8.25 -14.94
CA ARG A 246 7.87 8.77 -14.45
C ARG A 246 8.07 9.97 -13.53
N LEU A 247 7.02 10.77 -13.36
CA LEU A 247 6.92 11.70 -12.25
C LEU A 247 6.43 10.97 -10.99
N VAL A 248 6.98 11.37 -9.85
CA VAL A 248 6.60 11.00 -8.49
C VAL A 248 6.23 12.30 -7.78
N VAL A 249 5.01 12.38 -7.25
CA VAL A 249 4.45 13.59 -6.64
C VAL A 249 4.01 13.26 -5.20
N PRO A 250 4.93 13.31 -4.22
CA PRO A 250 4.70 12.73 -2.90
C PRO A 250 3.45 13.28 -2.21
N GLY A 251 2.61 12.39 -1.70
CA GLY A 251 1.38 12.72 -0.99
C GLY A 251 0.22 13.21 -1.86
N TRP A 252 0.42 13.41 -3.17
CA TRP A 252 -0.63 13.79 -4.10
C TRP A 252 -1.23 12.58 -4.81
N GLU A 253 -2.47 12.73 -5.29
CA GLU A 253 -3.23 11.69 -5.98
C GLU A 253 -2.45 11.08 -7.16
N GLY A 254 -2.55 9.76 -7.30
CA GLY A 254 -1.73 8.97 -8.23
C GLY A 254 -1.89 9.34 -9.70
N ASN A 255 -2.95 10.07 -10.08
CA ASN A 255 -3.09 10.58 -11.44
C ASN A 255 -2.02 11.62 -11.81
N MET A 256 -1.51 12.36 -10.83
CA MET A 256 -0.45 13.35 -11.04
C MET A 256 0.94 12.72 -11.24
N TRP A 257 1.07 11.43 -10.95
CA TRP A 257 2.31 10.68 -11.09
C TRP A 257 2.48 10.19 -12.53
N VAL A 258 2.55 11.15 -13.46
CA VAL A 258 2.55 10.94 -14.91
C VAL A 258 3.63 9.93 -15.31
N LYS A 259 3.21 8.86 -15.98
CA LYS A 259 4.07 7.78 -16.46
C LYS A 259 4.56 8.08 -17.86
N TRP A 260 5.70 7.49 -18.23
CA TRP A 260 6.32 7.70 -19.54
C TRP A 260 6.51 9.19 -19.84
N LEU A 261 6.94 9.95 -18.82
CA LEU A 261 6.97 11.41 -18.82
C LEU A 261 7.80 11.92 -20.01
N ARG A 262 7.19 12.70 -20.91
CA ARG A 262 7.89 13.20 -22.10
C ARG A 262 8.10 14.72 -22.11
N ARG A 263 7.31 15.47 -21.36
CA ARG A 263 7.36 16.94 -21.40
C ARG A 263 6.95 17.57 -20.06
N ILE A 264 7.69 18.62 -19.70
CA ILE A 264 7.44 19.53 -18.58
C ILE A 264 7.45 20.94 -19.16
N GLU A 265 6.34 21.66 -19.09
CA GLU A 265 6.22 23.01 -19.62
C GLU A 265 5.93 24.01 -18.51
N VAL A 266 6.77 25.04 -18.35
CA VAL A 266 6.55 26.12 -17.38
C VAL A 266 5.56 27.12 -17.97
N MET A 267 4.51 27.45 -17.22
CA MET A 267 3.39 28.25 -17.70
C MET A 267 2.91 29.30 -16.68
N ASP A 268 2.15 30.30 -17.16
CA ASP A 268 1.53 31.36 -16.36
C ASP A 268 0.23 30.94 -15.64
N GLY A 269 -0.20 29.69 -15.79
CA GLY A 269 -1.43 29.17 -15.21
C GLY A 269 -1.59 27.67 -15.44
N PRO A 270 -2.60 27.02 -14.85
CA PRO A 270 -2.91 25.63 -15.13
C PRO A 270 -3.50 25.48 -16.55
N VAL A 271 -3.28 24.33 -17.21
CA VAL A 271 -3.90 23.99 -18.50
C VAL A 271 -5.40 23.78 -18.37
N GLU A 272 -5.86 23.26 -17.23
CA GLU A 272 -7.23 22.77 -17.05
C GLU A 272 -7.52 21.60 -18.01
N SER A 273 -6.61 20.63 -18.02
CA SER A 273 -6.69 19.45 -18.89
C SER A 273 -7.93 18.58 -18.58
N ARG A 274 -8.22 17.59 -19.44
CA ARG A 274 -9.31 16.63 -19.20
C ARG A 274 -9.20 15.94 -17.84
N GLU A 275 -7.98 15.61 -17.40
CA GLU A 275 -7.70 14.90 -16.14
C GLU A 275 -7.61 15.82 -14.92
N GLU A 276 -8.07 17.07 -15.02
CA GLU A 276 -8.26 17.98 -13.88
C GLU A 276 -9.52 18.85 -14.03
N THR A 277 -10.40 18.47 -14.95
CA THR A 277 -11.71 19.11 -15.21
C THR A 277 -12.83 18.07 -15.31
N SER A 278 -12.81 17.22 -16.33
CA SER A 278 -13.80 16.15 -16.53
C SER A 278 -13.61 14.98 -15.56
N LYS A 279 -12.36 14.71 -15.19
CA LYS A 279 -11.96 13.72 -14.20
C LYS A 279 -11.18 14.41 -13.09
N TYR A 280 -11.04 13.70 -11.96
CA TYR A 280 -10.35 14.20 -10.76
C TYR A 280 -10.88 15.57 -10.30
N THR A 281 -12.21 15.71 -10.46
CA THR A 281 -13.03 16.77 -9.86
C THR A 281 -14.14 16.10 -9.06
N ASP A 282 -14.35 16.58 -7.85
CA ASP A 282 -15.18 15.91 -6.85
C ASP A 282 -16.56 16.56 -6.80
N VAL A 283 -17.58 15.89 -7.35
CA VAL A 283 -18.94 16.43 -7.39
C VAL A 283 -19.58 16.36 -6.00
N LEU A 284 -20.08 17.51 -5.54
CA LEU A 284 -20.76 17.66 -4.25
C LEU A 284 -22.28 17.56 -4.41
N ALA A 285 -22.99 17.45 -3.29
CA ALA A 285 -24.44 17.30 -3.26
C ALA A 285 -25.21 18.50 -3.86
N ASP A 286 -24.62 19.71 -3.85
CA ASP A 286 -25.22 20.92 -4.42
C ASP A 286 -25.00 21.06 -5.95
N GLY A 287 -24.33 20.08 -6.57
CA GLY A 287 -24.01 20.07 -7.99
C GLY A 287 -22.76 20.85 -8.38
N THR A 288 -22.07 21.49 -7.43
CA THR A 288 -20.72 22.05 -7.65
C THR A 288 -19.68 20.93 -7.62
N ALA A 289 -18.47 21.21 -8.10
CA ALA A 289 -17.35 20.27 -8.02
C ALA A 289 -16.11 20.94 -7.44
N ARG A 290 -15.40 20.23 -6.56
CA ARG A 290 -14.06 20.63 -6.15
C ARG A 290 -13.09 20.24 -7.26
N LYS A 291 -12.17 21.13 -7.57
CA LYS A 291 -11.01 20.83 -8.41
C LYS A 291 -9.76 20.97 -7.59
N TRP A 292 -8.66 20.40 -8.08
CA TRP A 292 -7.34 20.55 -7.47
C TRP A 292 -7.30 20.02 -6.02
N THR A 293 -8.04 18.95 -5.76
CA THR A 293 -8.03 18.20 -4.50
C THR A 293 -6.80 17.29 -4.44
N TRP A 294 -5.61 17.87 -4.58
CA TRP A 294 -4.41 17.09 -4.89
C TRP A 294 -3.99 16.12 -3.79
N VAL A 295 -4.08 16.51 -2.52
CA VAL A 295 -3.51 15.75 -1.40
C VAL A 295 -4.40 14.54 -1.04
N MET A 296 -3.77 13.39 -0.84
CA MET A 296 -4.45 12.21 -0.29
C MET A 296 -4.46 12.30 1.24
N ASP A 297 -5.64 12.53 1.84
CA ASP A 297 -5.80 12.66 3.30
C ASP A 297 -5.40 11.38 4.07
N ALA A 298 -5.20 11.50 5.39
CA ALA A 298 -4.84 10.34 6.21
C ALA A 298 -5.88 9.22 6.10
N LYS A 299 -5.40 7.99 5.88
CA LYS A 299 -6.21 6.82 5.61
C LYS A 299 -5.57 5.57 6.21
N SER A 300 -6.38 4.60 6.60
CA SER A 300 -5.92 3.29 7.05
C SER A 300 -6.92 2.19 6.71
N VAL A 301 -6.42 0.96 6.68
CA VAL A 301 -7.22 -0.25 6.52
C VAL A 301 -6.56 -1.44 7.22
N ILE A 302 -7.37 -2.28 7.85
CA ILE A 302 -6.94 -3.60 8.35
C ILE A 302 -6.84 -4.55 7.16
N THR A 303 -5.66 -5.12 6.94
CA THR A 303 -5.39 -6.09 5.87
C THR A 303 -5.66 -7.53 6.31
N SER A 304 -5.50 -7.83 7.61
CA SER A 304 -5.85 -9.11 8.22
C SER A 304 -6.25 -8.93 9.69
N PRO A 305 -7.35 -9.53 10.18
CA PRO A 305 -8.36 -10.25 9.41
C PRO A 305 -9.10 -9.36 8.41
N SER A 306 -9.43 -9.92 7.24
CA SER A 306 -10.21 -9.26 6.19
C SER A 306 -10.91 -10.32 5.34
N PRO A 307 -11.83 -9.98 4.42
CA PRO A 307 -12.56 -10.99 3.65
C PRO A 307 -11.68 -11.98 2.86
N GLN A 308 -10.44 -11.60 2.56
CA GLN A 308 -9.45 -12.45 1.87
C GLN A 308 -8.42 -13.08 2.82
N SER A 309 -8.51 -12.78 4.12
CA SER A 309 -7.64 -13.31 5.17
C SER A 309 -8.51 -13.66 6.39
N PRO A 310 -9.33 -14.74 6.30
CA PRO A 310 -10.17 -15.19 7.40
C PRO A 310 -9.34 -15.81 8.52
N ILE A 311 -9.88 -15.80 9.74
CA ILE A 311 -9.24 -16.45 10.89
C ILE A 311 -9.47 -17.96 10.80
N SER A 312 -8.46 -18.73 10.42
CA SER A 312 -8.56 -20.19 10.22
C SER A 312 -8.05 -21.04 11.39
N HIS A 313 -7.33 -20.44 12.34
CA HIS A 313 -6.66 -21.13 13.44
C HIS A 313 -7.53 -21.31 14.70
N GLY A 314 -8.78 -20.83 14.68
CA GLY A 314 -9.69 -20.85 15.83
C GLY A 314 -9.31 -19.83 16.93
N PRO A 315 -9.98 -19.89 18.10
CA PRO A 315 -9.73 -18.98 19.21
C PRO A 315 -8.29 -19.06 19.73
N GLY A 316 -7.78 -17.94 20.25
CA GLY A 316 -6.43 -17.81 20.76
C GLY A 316 -5.75 -16.51 20.31
N PRO A 317 -4.40 -16.47 20.32
CA PRO A 317 -3.66 -15.31 19.86
C PRO A 317 -4.06 -14.92 18.43
N LEU A 318 -4.34 -13.63 18.22
CA LEU A 318 -4.70 -13.05 16.93
C LEU A 318 -3.87 -11.79 16.71
N VAL A 319 -3.33 -11.63 15.50
CA VAL A 319 -2.67 -10.39 15.08
C VAL A 319 -3.59 -9.66 14.12
N ILE A 320 -4.02 -8.45 14.50
CA ILE A 320 -4.68 -7.52 13.59
C ILE A 320 -3.59 -6.69 12.93
N SER A 321 -3.41 -6.85 11.63
CA SER A 321 -2.41 -6.13 10.82
C SER A 321 -3.08 -5.21 9.81
N GLY A 322 -2.47 -4.06 9.54
CA GLY A 322 -2.97 -3.16 8.52
C GLY A 322 -1.99 -2.08 8.07
N LEU A 323 -2.44 -1.25 7.15
CA LEU A 323 -1.68 -0.15 6.57
C LEU A 323 -2.33 1.19 6.92
N ALA A 324 -1.51 2.20 7.15
CA ALA A 324 -1.92 3.59 7.30
C ALA A 324 -0.98 4.52 6.52
N TRP A 325 -1.49 5.62 5.99
CA TRP A 325 -0.71 6.60 5.23
C TRP A 325 -1.39 7.98 5.24
N SER A 326 -0.62 9.05 4.99
CA SER A 326 -1.14 10.40 4.80
C SER A 326 -0.29 11.16 3.82
N GLY A 327 -0.92 11.86 2.87
CA GLY A 327 -0.25 12.79 1.96
C GLY A 327 0.17 14.10 2.62
N HIS A 328 -0.33 14.38 3.83
CA HIS A 328 0.06 15.54 4.63
C HIS A 328 1.35 15.31 5.43
N GLY A 329 1.85 14.07 5.52
CA GLY A 329 3.08 13.79 6.26
C GLY A 329 3.17 12.39 6.84
N LYS A 330 3.72 12.29 8.04
CA LYS A 330 3.90 11.02 8.77
C LYS A 330 2.62 10.58 9.47
N ILE A 331 2.37 9.27 9.49
CA ILE A 331 1.44 8.67 10.44
C ILE A 331 2.09 8.67 11.84
N THR A 332 1.38 9.22 12.81
CA THR A 332 1.84 9.29 14.20
C THR A 332 1.15 8.27 15.09
N ARG A 333 -0.07 7.83 14.73
CA ARG A 333 -0.86 6.89 15.51
C ARG A 333 -1.91 6.19 14.65
N VAL A 334 -2.19 4.94 14.97
CA VAL A 334 -3.37 4.21 14.47
C VAL A 334 -4.10 3.63 15.68
N ASP A 335 -5.40 3.89 15.74
CA ASP A 335 -6.28 3.22 16.69
C ASP A 335 -7.08 2.12 15.98
N VAL A 336 -7.29 1.01 16.68
CA VAL A 336 -8.08 -0.13 16.23
C VAL A 336 -9.26 -0.32 17.18
N SER A 337 -10.44 -0.52 16.61
CA SER A 337 -11.65 -0.91 17.33
C SER A 337 -12.07 -2.31 16.92
N ARG A 338 -12.68 -3.05 17.87
CA ARG A 338 -13.28 -4.39 17.66
C ARG A 338 -14.81 -4.37 17.79
N ASP A 339 -15.39 -3.23 18.16
CA ASP A 339 -16.81 -3.06 18.49
C ASP A 339 -17.49 -1.99 17.62
N GLY A 340 -16.96 -1.74 16.41
CA GLY A 340 -17.57 -0.83 15.45
C GLY A 340 -17.33 0.65 15.77
N GLY A 341 -16.27 0.95 16.52
CA GLY A 341 -15.82 2.31 16.81
C GLY A 341 -16.30 2.86 18.16
N VAL A 342 -16.88 2.02 19.02
CA VAL A 342 -17.32 2.42 20.38
C VAL A 342 -16.11 2.57 21.30
N THR A 343 -15.19 1.60 21.29
CA THR A 343 -13.92 1.65 22.02
C THR A 343 -12.73 1.49 21.07
N TRP A 344 -11.61 2.09 21.45
CA TRP A 344 -10.41 2.17 20.63
C TRP A 344 -9.18 1.79 21.44
N GLU A 345 -8.32 0.97 20.86
CA GLU A 345 -7.02 0.60 21.39
C GLU A 345 -5.93 1.05 20.42
N THR A 346 -4.87 1.67 20.94
CA THR A 346 -3.79 2.15 20.09
C THR A 346 -2.91 0.99 19.64
N ALA A 347 -2.86 0.78 18.32
CA ALA A 347 -2.00 -0.21 17.70
C ALA A 347 -0.53 0.24 17.74
N ARG A 348 0.40 -0.72 17.80
CA ARG A 348 1.82 -0.42 17.62
C ARG A 348 2.12 -0.23 16.13
N LEU A 349 2.91 0.78 15.80
CA LEU A 349 3.47 0.92 14.44
C LEU A 349 4.64 -0.07 14.28
N GLY A 350 4.76 -0.70 13.12
CA GLY A 350 5.85 -1.66 12.84
C GLY A 350 7.22 -0.98 12.83
N THR A 351 7.28 0.21 12.25
CA THR A 351 8.36 1.19 12.35
C THR A 351 7.74 2.57 12.51
N GLN A 352 8.52 3.58 12.91
CA GLN A 352 8.04 4.95 12.80
C GLN A 352 7.70 5.25 11.34
N GLY A 353 6.56 5.91 11.10
CA GLY A 353 6.12 6.23 9.75
C GLY A 353 7.04 7.26 9.08
N ASP A 354 7.47 6.95 7.85
CA ASP A 354 8.08 7.93 6.97
C ASP A 354 7.03 8.90 6.42
N SER A 355 7.46 10.09 6.03
CA SER A 355 6.54 11.12 5.54
C SER A 355 6.01 10.71 4.16
N LYS A 356 4.69 10.72 3.98
CA LYS A 356 4.04 10.42 2.69
C LYS A 356 4.34 8.99 2.17
N ALA A 357 4.56 8.04 3.09
CA ALA A 357 4.80 6.63 2.82
C ALA A 357 3.75 5.73 3.52
N LEU A 358 3.65 4.47 3.07
CA LEU A 358 2.87 3.47 3.81
C LEU A 358 3.53 3.17 5.16
N THR A 359 2.72 3.10 6.21
CA THR A 359 3.09 2.72 7.57
C THR A 359 2.31 1.47 7.97
N ARG A 360 3.03 0.43 8.41
CA ARG A 360 2.42 -0.81 8.93
C ARG A 360 2.03 -0.64 10.40
N PHE A 361 0.86 -1.12 10.79
CA PHE A 361 0.45 -1.20 12.20
C PHE A 361 0.02 -2.61 12.58
N TYR A 362 0.11 -2.92 13.87
CA TYR A 362 -0.31 -4.18 14.46
C TYR A 362 -1.02 -3.97 15.78
N LEU A 363 -2.08 -4.74 16.03
CA LEU A 363 -2.65 -4.94 17.35
C LEU A 363 -2.64 -6.44 17.66
N ASP A 364 -1.78 -6.85 18.58
CA ASP A 364 -1.70 -8.22 19.06
C ASP A 364 -2.78 -8.41 20.15
N THR A 365 -3.65 -9.40 19.98
CA THR A 365 -4.79 -9.64 20.88
C THR A 365 -5.07 -11.12 21.06
N THR A 366 -6.09 -11.45 21.85
CA THR A 366 -6.63 -12.81 21.96
C THR A 366 -8.07 -12.76 21.48
N TRP A 367 -8.38 -13.58 20.46
CA TRP A 367 -9.73 -13.78 19.98
C TRP A 367 -10.35 -14.97 20.70
N ASP A 368 -11.50 -14.75 21.33
CA ASP A 368 -12.26 -15.76 22.06
C ASP A 368 -13.31 -16.48 21.20
N GLY A 369 -13.42 -16.11 19.91
CA GLY A 369 -14.42 -16.65 18.99
C GLY A 369 -15.67 -15.77 18.86
N GLU A 370 -15.76 -14.65 19.59
CA GLU A 370 -16.89 -13.72 19.45
C GLU A 370 -16.80 -12.90 18.16
N GLU A 371 -17.95 -12.43 17.67
CA GLU A 371 -17.98 -11.57 16.50
C GLU A 371 -17.31 -10.22 16.79
N MET A 372 -16.62 -9.67 15.80
CA MET A 372 -15.98 -8.35 15.90
C MET A 372 -16.39 -7.46 14.74
N LEU A 373 -16.54 -6.17 15.02
CA LEU A 373 -16.63 -5.12 14.01
C LEU A 373 -15.31 -4.37 14.01
N LEU A 374 -14.37 -4.86 13.20
CA LEU A 374 -13.02 -4.34 13.14
C LEU A 374 -12.97 -3.02 12.37
N GLN A 375 -12.38 -2.00 12.97
CA GLN A 375 -12.10 -0.71 12.34
C GLN A 375 -10.68 -0.26 12.66
N ALA A 376 -10.06 0.50 11.76
CA ALA A 376 -8.83 1.23 12.02
C ALA A 376 -8.98 2.70 11.64
N ARG A 377 -8.33 3.58 12.41
CA ARG A 377 -8.36 5.02 12.19
C ARG A 377 -6.96 5.63 12.33
N ALA A 378 -6.45 6.17 11.24
CA ALA A 378 -5.16 6.85 11.20
C ALA A 378 -5.21 8.27 11.78
N MET A 379 -4.08 8.69 12.35
CA MET A 379 -3.78 10.07 12.73
C MET A 379 -2.42 10.45 12.17
N ASP A 380 -2.32 11.61 11.52
CA ASP A 380 -1.06 12.12 10.99
C ASP A 380 -0.44 13.22 11.86
N GLU A 381 0.73 13.70 11.47
CA GLU A 381 1.49 14.71 12.22
C GLU A 381 0.85 16.11 12.23
N THR A 382 -0.19 16.35 11.42
CA THR A 382 -0.97 17.60 11.46
C THR A 382 -2.06 17.57 12.54
N GLY A 383 -2.34 16.39 13.10
CA GLY A 383 -3.47 16.15 14.00
C GLY A 383 -4.77 15.79 13.28
N TYR A 384 -4.75 15.62 11.95
CA TYR A 384 -5.89 15.09 11.22
C TYR A 384 -6.18 13.66 11.66
N VAL A 385 -7.46 13.37 11.89
CA VAL A 385 -7.96 12.05 12.27
C VAL A 385 -8.87 11.55 11.16
N GLN A 386 -8.59 10.34 10.66
CA GLN A 386 -9.36 9.71 9.58
C GLN A 386 -10.87 9.67 9.92
N PRO A 387 -11.75 10.19 9.06
CA PRO A 387 -13.18 10.33 9.35
C PRO A 387 -13.95 9.02 9.13
N THR A 388 -15.13 8.91 9.75
CA THR A 388 -16.10 7.88 9.36
C THR A 388 -16.68 8.20 7.98
N LYS A 389 -17.30 7.20 7.34
CA LYS A 389 -17.99 7.44 6.05
C LYS A 389 -19.17 8.39 6.18
N ALA A 390 -19.91 8.31 7.29
CA ALA A 390 -21.01 9.22 7.57
C ALA A 390 -20.54 10.68 7.63
N GLN A 391 -19.42 10.95 8.31
CA GLN A 391 -18.83 12.29 8.38
C GLN A 391 -18.40 12.82 7.01
N LEU A 392 -17.83 11.96 6.14
CA LEU A 392 -17.51 12.36 4.77
C LEU A 392 -18.77 12.64 3.94
N ARG A 393 -19.78 11.77 4.00
CA ARG A 393 -21.04 11.92 3.25
C ARG A 393 -21.83 13.15 3.68
N GLU A 394 -21.80 13.51 4.97
CA GLU A 394 -22.43 14.73 5.47
C GLU A 394 -21.91 15.99 4.75
N VAL A 395 -20.62 16.01 4.41
CA VAL A 395 -19.97 17.15 3.74
C VAL A 395 -19.96 17.02 2.22
N ARG A 396 -19.78 15.81 1.68
CA ARG A 396 -19.48 15.57 0.26
C ARG A 396 -20.62 14.91 -0.52
N GLY A 397 -21.62 14.36 0.18
CA GLY A 397 -22.58 13.44 -0.43
C GLY A 397 -21.94 12.12 -0.86
N GLU A 398 -22.62 11.38 -1.73
CA GLU A 398 -22.18 10.06 -2.21
C GLU A 398 -21.51 10.10 -3.60
N ASN A 399 -21.55 11.24 -4.28
CA ASN A 399 -21.12 11.38 -5.67
C ASN A 399 -19.72 12.01 -5.83
N SER A 400 -18.95 12.10 -4.74
CA SER A 400 -17.60 12.68 -4.77
C SER A 400 -16.64 11.88 -5.68
N VAL A 401 -16.92 10.59 -5.91
CA VAL A 401 -16.13 9.61 -6.69
C VAL A 401 -14.74 9.33 -6.13
N TYR A 402 -13.95 10.36 -5.88
CA TYR A 402 -12.56 10.30 -5.45
C TYR A 402 -12.41 10.67 -3.96
N HIS A 403 -11.19 10.51 -3.43
CA HIS A 403 -10.79 10.91 -2.08
C HIS A 403 -11.67 10.31 -0.97
N ASN A 404 -12.08 9.05 -1.12
CA ASN A 404 -12.74 8.31 -0.05
C ASN A 404 -11.69 7.75 0.93
N ASN A 405 -11.45 8.46 2.03
CA ASN A 405 -10.58 8.00 3.11
C ASN A 405 -11.36 7.55 4.35
N CYS A 406 -12.63 7.18 4.21
CA CYS A 406 -13.41 6.75 5.36
C CYS A 406 -12.80 5.55 6.10
N ILE A 407 -13.07 5.44 7.39
CA ILE A 407 -12.82 4.22 8.17
C ILE A 407 -13.56 3.04 7.52
N GLN A 408 -12.82 1.97 7.23
CA GLN A 408 -13.35 0.68 6.79
C GLN A 408 -13.82 -0.15 7.99
N THR A 409 -14.90 -0.91 7.82
CA THR A 409 -15.36 -1.90 8.82
C THR A 409 -15.32 -3.31 8.26
N TRP A 410 -14.75 -4.26 8.98
CA TRP A 410 -14.88 -5.69 8.72
C TRP A 410 -15.73 -6.35 9.80
N HIS A 411 -16.81 -7.03 9.41
CA HIS A 411 -17.55 -7.89 10.33
C HIS A 411 -16.91 -9.27 10.32
N VAL A 412 -16.13 -9.57 11.35
CA VAL A 412 -15.56 -10.89 11.59
C VAL A 412 -16.60 -11.71 12.33
N LYS A 413 -17.10 -12.76 11.70
CA LYS A 413 -18.09 -13.69 12.26
C LYS A 413 -17.42 -14.66 13.23
N ALA A 414 -18.22 -15.34 14.04
CA ALA A 414 -17.73 -16.40 14.94
C ALA A 414 -17.04 -17.57 14.19
N SER A 415 -17.32 -17.74 12.89
CA SER A 415 -16.63 -18.68 12.02
C SER A 415 -15.20 -18.26 11.64
N GLY A 416 -14.81 -17.02 11.91
CA GLY A 416 -13.55 -16.42 11.48
C GLY A 416 -13.59 -15.79 10.08
N GLU A 417 -14.69 -15.99 9.32
CA GLU A 417 -14.93 -15.29 8.06
C GLU A 417 -15.17 -13.81 8.30
N ALA A 418 -14.65 -12.96 7.42
CA ALA A 418 -14.83 -11.51 7.49
C ALA A 418 -15.61 -10.99 6.28
N GLU A 419 -16.47 -9.99 6.51
CA GLU A 419 -17.27 -9.35 5.46
C GLU A 419 -17.09 -7.83 5.44
N ASN A 420 -17.13 -7.25 4.25
CA ASN A 420 -17.26 -5.81 4.06
C ASN A 420 -18.66 -5.36 4.49
N VAL A 421 -18.73 -4.47 5.49
CA VAL A 421 -20.00 -3.94 5.99
C VAL A 421 -19.92 -2.42 6.19
N GLU A 422 -21.09 -1.79 6.22
CA GLU A 422 -21.27 -0.46 6.81
C GLU A 422 -21.93 -0.58 8.17
N VAL A 423 -21.46 0.21 9.13
CA VAL A 423 -22.10 0.39 10.43
C VAL A 423 -22.52 1.85 10.54
N SER A 424 -23.74 2.07 11.03
CA SER A 424 -24.40 3.38 11.15
C SER A 424 -23.99 4.15 12.39
#